data_AF-A0A2K1G138-F1
#
_entry.id   AF-A0A2K1G138-F1
#
_cell.length_a   1.000
_cell.length_b   1.000
_cell.length_c   1.000
_cell.angle_alpha   90.00
_cell.angle_beta   90.00
_cell.angle_gamma   90.00
#
_symmetry.space_group_name_H-M   'P 1'
#
loop_
_entity.id
_entity.type
_entity.pdbx_description
1 polymer ?
#
loop_
_entity_poly.entity_id
_entity_poly.type
_entity_poly.pdbx_seq_one_letter_code
_entity_poly.pdbx_strand_id
1 'polypeptide(L)'
;MLRRIPSLMLSALLLMANTAGSAELRVAAVTDDATLLLEDGRGLRLAGIESAAPPMGAEPGQSWPLAEAARQALAELAVGQSLSVRGEARTDRHGRVLAQVVRGDGL
;
A
#
# COMPACT_ATOMS: atom_id res chain seq x y z
N MET A 1 -36.49 -46.16 2.94
CA MET A 1 -36.99 -44.81 2.59
C MET A 1 -35.93 -43.78 2.99
N LEU A 2 -35.10 -43.33 2.05
CA LEU A 2 -33.97 -42.43 2.31
C LEU A 2 -34.37 -40.99 1.96
N ARG A 3 -34.52 -40.12 2.96
CA ARG A 3 -34.91 -38.71 2.78
C ARG A 3 -33.73 -37.93 2.20
N ARG A 4 -33.91 -37.41 0.97
CA ARG A 4 -32.96 -36.52 0.29
C ARG A 4 -32.96 -35.16 1.00
N ILE A 5 -31.82 -34.75 1.54
CA ILE A 5 -31.60 -33.40 2.07
C ILE A 5 -31.39 -32.47 0.85
N PRO A 6 -32.10 -31.32 0.73
CA PRO A 6 -32.01 -30.49 -0.46
C PRO A 6 -30.69 -29.71 -0.47
N SER A 7 -29.91 -29.93 -1.53
CA SER A 7 -28.55 -29.40 -1.81
C SER A 7 -28.51 -27.90 -2.18
N LEU A 8 -29.58 -27.14 -1.92
CA LEU A 8 -29.73 -25.76 -2.42
C LEU A 8 -29.16 -24.68 -1.48
N MET A 9 -28.92 -24.99 -0.21
CA MET A 9 -28.38 -24.02 0.77
C MET A 9 -26.84 -23.88 0.73
N LEU A 10 -26.13 -24.68 -0.07
CA LEU A 10 -24.68 -24.58 -0.18
C LEU A 10 -24.23 -23.75 -1.40
N SER A 11 -25.13 -23.51 -2.36
CA SER A 11 -24.82 -22.72 -3.57
C SER A 11 -24.94 -21.21 -3.35
N ALA A 12 -25.80 -20.76 -2.41
CA ALA A 12 -25.97 -19.33 -2.11
C ALA A 12 -24.82 -18.74 -1.28
N LEU A 13 -24.09 -19.58 -0.52
CA LEU A 13 -23.00 -19.14 0.35
C LEU A 13 -21.68 -18.88 -0.41
N LEU A 14 -21.55 -19.39 -1.64
CA LEU A 14 -20.36 -19.18 -2.48
C LEU A 14 -20.38 -17.88 -3.29
N LEU A 15 -21.53 -17.19 -3.39
CA LEU A 15 -21.67 -16.00 -4.23
C LEU A 15 -21.41 -14.68 -3.48
N MET A 16 -21.34 -14.70 -2.15
CA MET A 16 -21.10 -13.51 -1.31
C MET A 16 -19.62 -13.26 -0.99
N ALA A 17 -18.72 -14.14 -1.44
CA ALA A 17 -17.30 -14.07 -1.07
C ALA A 17 -16.45 -13.16 -1.97
N ASN A 18 -17.00 -12.60 -3.06
CA ASN A 18 -16.18 -12.03 -4.12
C ASN A 18 -16.43 -10.55 -4.47
N THR A 19 -16.83 -9.76 -3.48
CA THR A 19 -16.60 -8.31 -3.49
C THR A 19 -15.56 -7.96 -2.44
N ALA A 20 -14.36 -8.52 -2.58
CA ALA A 20 -13.19 -7.88 -2.01
C ALA A 20 -12.96 -6.61 -2.83
N GLY A 21 -13.70 -5.54 -2.51
CA GLY A 21 -13.32 -4.20 -2.94
C GLY A 21 -11.85 -4.03 -2.57
N SER A 22 -11.02 -3.57 -3.51
CA SER A 22 -9.61 -3.30 -3.24
C SER A 22 -9.56 -2.47 -1.96
N ALA A 23 -8.97 -3.01 -0.89
CA ALA A 23 -8.92 -2.31 0.38
C ALA A 23 -8.33 -0.91 0.14
N GLU A 24 -9.15 0.11 0.34
CA GLU A 24 -8.79 1.49 0.03
C GLU A 24 -7.70 1.92 1.00
N LEU A 25 -6.51 2.23 0.48
CA LEU A 25 -5.33 2.53 1.27
C LEU A 25 -5.29 4.04 1.53
N ARG A 26 -5.73 4.45 2.71
CA ARG A 26 -5.77 5.87 3.08
C ARG A 26 -4.44 6.30 3.70
N VAL A 27 -3.83 7.34 3.15
CA VAL A 27 -2.49 7.78 3.54
C VAL A 27 -2.58 8.82 4.65
N ALA A 28 -1.99 8.50 5.80
CA ALA A 28 -1.89 9.39 6.95
C ALA A 28 -0.66 10.31 6.85
N ALA A 29 0.48 9.77 6.45
CA ALA A 29 1.75 10.51 6.39
C ALA A 29 2.75 9.87 5.43
N VAL A 30 3.87 10.57 5.21
CA VAL A 30 5.06 10.06 4.52
C VAL A 30 6.18 9.93 5.56
N THR A 31 6.70 8.72 5.73
CA THR A 31 7.72 8.42 6.74
C THR A 31 9.12 8.69 6.20
N ASP A 32 9.36 8.30 4.94
CA ASP A 32 10.60 8.56 4.20
C ASP A 32 10.27 8.84 2.72
N ASP A 33 11.29 9.04 1.90
CA ASP A 33 11.17 9.39 0.49
C ASP A 33 10.52 8.33 -0.42
N ALA A 34 10.20 7.13 0.08
CA ALA A 34 9.45 6.11 -0.67
C ALA A 34 8.59 5.18 0.21
N THR A 35 8.23 5.63 1.42
CA THR A 35 7.42 4.86 2.38
C THR A 35 6.28 5.73 2.94
N LEU A 36 5.06 5.22 2.83
CA LEU A 36 3.83 5.83 3.35
C LEU A 36 3.45 5.20 4.69
N LEU A 37 2.85 6.00 5.57
CA LEU A 37 2.09 5.53 6.73
C LEU A 37 0.61 5.58 6.37
N LEU A 38 -0.08 4.45 6.50
CA LEU A 38 -1.52 4.36 6.30
C LEU A 38 -2.28 4.71 7.58
N GLU A 39 -3.53 5.16 7.44
CA GLU A 39 -4.39 5.49 8.59
C GLU A 39 -4.67 4.28 9.51
N ASP A 40 -4.55 3.06 8.99
CA ASP A 40 -4.67 1.83 9.78
C ASP A 40 -3.38 1.44 10.52
N GLY A 41 -2.35 2.29 10.46
CA GLY A 41 -1.06 2.12 11.14
C GLY A 41 -0.06 1.25 10.38
N ARG A 42 -0.43 0.66 9.24
CA ARG A 42 0.53 -0.09 8.41
C ARG A 42 1.46 0.85 7.66
N GLY A 43 2.70 0.42 7.50
CA GLY A 43 3.62 1.04 6.53
C GLY A 43 3.39 0.47 5.14
N LEU A 44 3.49 1.31 4.11
CA LEU A 44 3.51 0.89 2.71
C LEU A 44 4.82 1.34 2.05
N ARG A 45 5.58 0.39 1.51
CA ARG A 45 6.78 0.63 0.69
C ARG A 45 6.38 0.64 -0.79
N LEU A 46 6.74 1.69 -1.50
CA LEU A 46 6.52 1.78 -2.94
C LEU A 46 7.40 0.74 -3.66
N ALA A 47 6.75 -0.18 -4.38
CA ALA A 47 7.43 -1.22 -5.12
C ALA A 47 8.06 -0.64 -6.40
N GLY A 48 9.34 -0.95 -6.62
CA GLY A 48 10.08 -0.49 -7.80
C GLY A 48 10.63 0.94 -7.69
N ILE A 49 10.47 1.61 -6.54
CA ILE A 49 11.07 2.92 -6.26
C ILE A 49 12.17 2.76 -5.22
N GLU A 50 13.38 3.22 -5.57
CA GLU A 50 14.51 3.30 -4.65
C GLU A 50 14.51 4.62 -3.88
N SER A 51 14.99 4.60 -2.64
CA SER A 51 15.19 5.83 -1.87
C SER A 51 16.43 6.57 -2.37
N ALA A 52 16.38 7.89 -2.35
CA ALA A 52 17.47 8.79 -2.66
C ALA A 52 18.49 8.79 -1.50
N ALA A 53 19.37 7.80 -1.49
CA ALA A 53 20.45 7.71 -0.50
C ALA A 53 21.55 8.77 -0.76
N PRO A 54 22.21 9.27 0.29
CA PRO A 54 23.40 10.09 0.15
C PRO A 54 24.57 9.29 -0.44
N PRO A 55 25.59 9.96 -1.01
CA PRO A 55 26.79 9.31 -1.53
C PRO A 55 27.56 8.63 -0.41
N MET A 56 28.31 7.60 -0.79
CA MET A 56 29.20 6.91 0.13
C MET A 56 30.23 7.90 0.72
N GLY A 57 30.31 7.95 2.05
CA GLY A 57 31.19 8.89 2.76
C GLY A 57 30.53 10.21 3.16
N ALA A 58 29.23 10.40 2.91
CA ALA A 58 28.49 11.51 3.52
C ALA A 58 28.50 11.39 5.05
N GLU A 59 28.55 12.53 5.73
CA GLU A 59 28.56 12.56 7.19
C GLU A 59 27.24 11.99 7.75
N PRO A 60 27.29 11.11 8.77
CA PRO A 60 26.09 10.57 9.40
C PRO A 60 25.16 11.70 9.88
N GLY A 61 23.87 11.59 9.53
CA GLY A 61 22.86 12.58 9.93
C GLY A 61 22.84 13.86 9.10
N GLN A 62 23.72 14.00 8.11
CA GLN A 62 23.62 15.07 7.12
C GLN A 62 22.31 14.93 6.32
N SER A 63 21.53 16.01 6.24
CA SER A 63 20.34 16.03 5.39
C SER A 63 20.75 15.88 3.92
N TRP A 64 20.02 15.03 3.20
CA TRP A 64 20.26 14.81 1.78
C TRP A 64 19.19 15.53 0.95
N PRO A 65 19.53 16.57 0.16
CA PRO A 65 18.54 17.41 -0.50
C PRO A 65 17.57 16.65 -1.40
N LEU A 66 18.04 15.61 -2.07
CA LEU A 66 17.19 14.79 -2.95
C LEU A 66 16.21 13.92 -2.17
N ALA A 67 16.61 13.40 -1.01
CA ALA A 67 15.71 12.65 -0.13
C ALA A 67 14.61 13.58 0.41
N GLU A 68 14.98 14.79 0.82
CA GLU A 68 14.02 15.77 1.33
C GLU A 68 13.05 16.24 0.23
N ALA A 69 13.56 16.53 -0.97
CA ALA A 69 12.73 16.90 -2.11
C ALA A 69 11.76 15.75 -2.51
N ALA A 70 12.22 14.51 -2.52
CA ALA A 70 11.40 13.35 -2.81
C ALA A 70 10.32 13.13 -1.74
N ARG A 71 10.68 13.26 -0.45
CA ARG A 71 9.74 13.19 0.68
C ARG A 71 8.65 14.26 0.56
N GLN A 72 9.02 15.50 0.25
CA GLN A 72 8.08 16.60 0.07
C GLN A 72 7.14 16.35 -1.12
N ALA A 73 7.68 15.97 -2.28
CA ALA A 73 6.88 15.67 -3.45
C ALA A 73 5.91 14.51 -3.21
N LEU A 74 6.37 13.45 -2.54
CA LEU A 74 5.52 12.33 -2.17
C LEU A 74 4.44 12.75 -1.18
N ALA A 75 4.74 13.64 -0.23
CA ALA A 75 3.74 14.15 0.71
C ALA A 75 2.64 14.95 0.02
N GLU A 76 3.02 15.84 -0.90
CA GLU A 76 2.08 16.61 -1.72
C GLU A 76 1.20 15.71 -2.59
N LEU A 77 1.74 14.58 -3.07
CA LEU A 77 0.99 13.62 -3.88
C LEU A 77 0.13 12.65 -3.05
N ALA A 78 0.56 12.22 -1.87
CA ALA A 78 -0.06 11.07 -1.23
C ALA A 78 -0.89 11.41 0.01
N VAL A 79 -0.50 12.42 0.80
CA VAL A 79 -1.12 12.64 2.12
C VAL A 79 -2.60 13.00 1.99
N GLY A 80 -3.43 12.31 2.78
CA GLY A 80 -4.89 12.48 2.79
C GLY A 80 -5.61 11.85 1.59
N GLN A 81 -4.86 11.27 0.64
CA GLN A 81 -5.42 10.60 -0.53
C GLN A 81 -5.77 9.15 -0.23
N SER A 82 -6.72 8.64 -1.00
CA SER A 82 -7.04 7.23 -1.10
C SER A 82 -6.29 6.62 -2.28
N LEU A 83 -5.58 5.54 -2.03
CA LEU A 83 -4.82 4.81 -3.02
C LEU A 83 -5.38 3.40 -3.22
N SER A 84 -5.19 2.88 -4.43
CA SER A 84 -5.53 1.51 -4.80
C SER A 84 -4.26 0.77 -5.23
N VAL A 85 -4.16 -0.51 -4.90
CA VAL A 85 -3.03 -1.35 -5.33
C VAL A 85 -3.19 -1.68 -6.80
N ARG A 86 -2.11 -1.51 -7.57
CA ARG A 86 -2.02 -1.96 -8.96
C ARG A 86 -1.11 -3.18 -9.04
N GLY A 87 -1.69 -4.32 -9.42
CA GLY A 87 -0.98 -5.60 -9.46
C GLY A 87 -0.93 -6.29 -8.09
N GLU A 88 0.20 -6.90 -7.76
CA GLU A 88 0.37 -7.66 -6.52
C GLU A 88 0.82 -6.77 -5.36
N ALA A 89 0.24 -7.02 -4.19
CA ALA A 89 0.74 -6.55 -2.91
C ALA A 89 1.37 -7.72 -2.15
N ARG A 90 2.53 -7.49 -1.52
CA ARG A 90 3.18 -8.47 -0.64
C ARG A 90 3.55 -7.80 0.67
N THR A 91 3.89 -8.58 1.69
CA THR A 91 4.46 -8.04 2.94
C THR A 91 5.97 -8.20 2.90
N ASP A 92 6.72 -7.14 3.14
CA ASP A 92 8.18 -7.21 3.23
C ASP A 92 8.64 -7.75 4.61
N ARG A 93 9.95 -8.00 4.76
CA ARG A 93 10.52 -8.52 6.02
C ARG A 93 10.35 -7.59 7.24
N HIS A 94 9.96 -6.34 7.02
CA HIS A 94 9.73 -5.34 8.05
C HIS A 94 8.23 -5.16 8.37
N GLY A 95 7.38 -6.02 7.80
CA GLY A 95 5.93 -5.97 8.04
C GLY A 95 5.21 -4.89 7.24
N ARG A 96 5.86 -4.25 6.25
CA ARG A 96 5.24 -3.23 5.41
C ARG A 96 4.57 -3.86 4.19
N VAL A 97 3.51 -3.24 3.71
CA VAL A 97 2.91 -3.57 2.42
C VAL A 97 3.85 -3.10 1.31
N LEU A 98 4.37 -3.99 0.49
CA LEU A 98 5.15 -3.69 -0.70
C LEU A 98 4.24 -3.77 -1.92
N ALA A 99 3.95 -2.61 -2.53
CA ALA A 99 2.97 -2.51 -3.62
C ALA A 99 3.27 -1.36 -4.57
N GLN A 100 2.81 -1.49 -5.82
CA GLN A 100 2.56 -0.34 -6.68
C GLN A 100 1.17 0.19 -6.36
N VAL A 101 1.03 1.51 -6.25
CA VAL A 101 -0.23 2.16 -5.89
C VAL A 101 -0.56 3.26 -6.88
N VAL A 102 -1.85 3.51 -7.05
CA VAL A 102 -2.38 4.59 -7.87
C VAL A 102 -3.55 5.24 -7.15
N ARG A 103 -3.66 6.56 -7.27
CA ARG A 103 -4.81 7.33 -6.80
C ARG A 103 -5.98 7.18 -7.78
N GLY A 104 -7.18 7.53 -7.33
CA GLY A 104 -8.39 7.52 -8.17
C GLY A 104 -8.35 8.42 -9.41
N ASP A 105 -7.45 9.41 -9.47
CA ASP A 105 -7.22 10.26 -10.65
C ASP A 105 -6.14 9.70 -11.60
N GLY A 106 -5.53 8.56 -11.26
CA GLY A 106 -4.54 7.86 -12.09
C GLY A 106 -3.08 8.23 -11.82
N LEU A 107 -2.80 9.10 -10.84
CA LEU A 107 -1.43 9.42 -10.38
C LEU A 107 -0.85 8.37 -9.43
#